data_AF-A0A8U0FEN9-F1
#
_entry.id   AF-A0A8U0FEN9-F1
#
_cell.length_a   1.000
_cell.length_b   1.000
_cell.length_c   1.000
_cell.angle_alpha   90.00
_cell.angle_beta   90.00
_cell.angle_gamma   90.00
#
_symmetry.space_group_name_H-M   'P 1'
#
loop_
_entity.id
_entity.type
_entity.pdbx_description
1 polymer ?
#
loop_
_entity_poly.entity_id
_entity_poly.type
_entity_poly.pdbx_seq_one_letter_code
_entity_poly.pdbx_strand_id
1 'polypeptide(L)'
;MTRGIVRRRKIGVFQSPTIIAPLRPHHRQRRTKRSADRSTTGLGFASSSRETCDMNKWDQKSRGHHACPTCYGPPSSRRGFLAGVGALGLAAAVPAVAVHGQTRPVLIDTHLHFYPPEYQKLWLGYEDARKQPHFPGQVAWTREKLIEDMDRNGIRTGILSVASTPGVWFDLGPAEAGRLARACNEYAADMMRDHPGRFGLFATLSMQDVDATLREIEYAFDTLKADGIGLQSSYGDKWLGNVAYSPVFEELNRRKAIVYVHPLVASCCSALSVGTFPAVIEVPHDTTRTVTSLLLSGAFARHRDIKWLFSHAGGTIPMMAGRINSFYGARPDLKEFAPEGIEGELRRLHYDTANATFAPSMAALLKLVPASQITYGSDYPYFSLGQFAQLQKLGLSTDDLDAIGHQNAARLVPRLQG
;
A
#
# COMPACT_ATOMS: atom_id res chain seq x y z
N MET A 1 -63.61 -43.52 26.66
CA MET A 1 -63.01 -44.00 27.94
C MET A 1 -61.49 -43.99 27.80
N THR A 2 -60.83 -43.15 28.62
CA THR A 2 -59.52 -43.37 29.30
C THR A 2 -58.42 -44.18 28.59
N ARG A 3 -57.12 -43.86 28.57
CA ARG A 3 -56.28 -42.77 29.12
C ARG A 3 -54.84 -43.08 28.64
N GLY A 4 -54.05 -42.04 28.34
CA GLY A 4 -52.64 -41.91 28.76
C GLY A 4 -51.53 -42.62 27.96
N ILE A 5 -50.59 -41.82 27.43
CA ILE A 5 -49.18 -41.69 27.92
C ILE A 5 -48.38 -40.94 26.84
N VAL A 6 -47.96 -39.70 27.13
CA VAL A 6 -46.92 -38.99 26.38
C VAL A 6 -45.79 -38.68 27.35
N ARG A 7 -44.62 -39.31 27.15
CA ARG A 7 -43.39 -39.07 27.88
C ARG A 7 -42.79 -37.72 27.46
N ARG A 8 -42.70 -36.75 28.38
CA ARG A 8 -41.85 -35.56 28.23
C ARG A 8 -40.41 -35.91 28.64
N ARG A 9 -39.44 -35.75 27.73
CA ARG A 9 -38.01 -35.75 28.05
C ARG A 9 -37.63 -34.39 28.65
N LYS A 10 -36.94 -34.42 29.80
CA LYS A 10 -36.27 -33.26 30.41
C LYS A 10 -35.05 -32.88 29.57
N ILE A 11 -34.96 -31.62 29.16
CA ILE A 11 -33.72 -31.00 28.66
C ILE A 11 -33.04 -30.38 29.88
N GLY A 12 -31.82 -30.82 30.18
CA GLY A 12 -30.97 -30.27 31.23
C GLY A 12 -30.34 -28.96 30.74
N VAL A 13 -30.54 -27.90 31.52
CA VAL A 13 -29.86 -26.61 31.36
C VAL A 13 -28.51 -26.71 32.07
N PHE A 14 -27.42 -26.66 31.32
CA PHE A 14 -26.07 -26.49 31.84
C PHE A 14 -25.82 -25.00 32.09
N GLN A 15 -25.72 -24.62 33.37
CA GLN A 15 -25.21 -23.31 33.79
C GLN A 15 -23.69 -23.40 33.97
N SER A 16 -22.94 -22.57 33.25
CA SER A 16 -21.52 -22.32 33.51
C SER A 16 -21.36 -21.09 34.42
N PRO A 17 -20.49 -21.13 35.44
CA PRO A 17 -20.36 -20.04 36.40
C PRO A 17 -19.46 -18.91 35.88
N THR A 18 -20.03 -17.71 35.86
CA THR A 18 -19.35 -16.42 35.71
C THR A 18 -18.45 -16.14 36.91
N ILE A 19 -17.15 -15.96 36.69
CA ILE A 19 -16.23 -15.40 37.70
C ILE A 19 -16.10 -13.89 37.44
N ILE A 20 -16.82 -13.11 38.24
CA ILE A 20 -16.65 -11.65 38.37
C ILE A 20 -15.77 -11.41 39.61
N ALA A 21 -14.60 -10.80 39.43
CA ALA A 21 -13.77 -10.29 40.51
C ALA A 21 -14.19 -8.83 40.84
N PRO A 22 -14.33 -8.43 42.13
CA PRO A 22 -14.75 -7.08 42.48
C PRO A 22 -13.56 -6.11 42.58
N LEU A 23 -13.73 -4.95 41.97
CA LEU A 23 -12.95 -3.73 42.23
C LEU A 23 -13.28 -3.19 43.62
N ARG A 24 -12.26 -2.81 44.41
CA ARG A 24 -12.39 -1.91 45.57
C ARG A 24 -11.47 -0.69 45.43
N PRO A 25 -11.89 0.51 45.88
CA PRO A 25 -11.18 1.75 45.65
C PRO A 25 -10.32 2.24 46.83
N HIS A 26 -9.44 3.20 46.50
CA HIS A 26 -8.74 4.20 47.33
C HIS A 26 -7.58 3.75 48.24
N HIS A 27 -6.38 4.24 47.93
CA HIS A 27 -5.65 5.09 48.88
C HIS A 27 -4.74 6.11 48.19
N ARG A 28 -5.00 7.37 48.57
CA ARG A 28 -4.24 8.60 48.30
C ARG A 28 -3.00 8.58 49.20
N GLN A 29 -1.79 8.74 48.66
CA GLN A 29 -0.63 9.11 49.48
C GLN A 29 0.12 10.32 48.93
N ARG A 30 0.40 11.19 49.89
CA ARG A 30 0.91 12.56 49.77
C ARG A 30 2.42 12.55 49.52
N ARG A 31 2.86 13.60 48.82
CA ARG A 31 4.21 14.17 48.87
C ARG A 31 4.72 14.27 50.32
N THR A 32 5.93 13.77 50.55
CA THR A 32 6.82 14.30 51.59
C THR A 32 8.23 14.46 51.02
N LYS A 33 8.71 15.71 51.02
CA LYS A 33 10.14 16.05 50.93
C LYS A 33 10.86 15.48 52.15
N ARG A 34 12.05 14.93 51.98
CA ARG A 34 13.12 15.05 52.98
C ARG A 34 14.49 14.94 52.34
N SER A 35 15.36 15.73 52.93
CA SER A 35 16.69 16.16 52.55
C SER A 35 17.77 15.11 52.82
N ALA A 36 18.89 15.33 52.13
CA ALA A 36 20.25 14.83 52.31
C ALA A 36 20.63 14.26 53.68
N ASP A 37 21.41 13.18 53.66
CA ASP A 37 22.71 13.19 54.35
C ASP A 37 23.74 12.29 53.64
N ARG A 38 25.00 12.71 53.72
CA ARG A 38 26.19 12.08 53.13
C ARG A 38 26.75 11.02 54.07
N SER A 39 27.29 9.93 53.53
CA SER A 39 28.50 9.32 54.10
C SER A 39 29.31 8.60 53.03
N THR A 40 30.62 8.79 53.15
CA THR A 40 31.71 8.45 52.24
C THR A 40 32.35 7.11 52.59
N THR A 41 32.77 6.36 51.58
CA THR A 41 33.95 5.45 51.45
C THR A 41 33.68 4.64 50.18
N GLY A 42 34.53 4.48 49.17
CA GLY A 42 35.96 4.73 48.96
C GLY A 42 36.43 3.58 48.07
N LEU A 43 36.87 3.88 46.83
CA LEU A 43 37.86 3.17 46.01
C LEU A 43 37.76 3.72 44.57
N GLY A 44 38.79 4.46 44.17
CA GLY A 44 38.82 5.22 42.91
C GLY A 44 39.39 4.43 41.75
N PHE A 45 39.16 4.96 40.54
CA PHE A 45 40.09 4.88 39.42
C PHE A 45 39.98 6.14 38.56
N ALA A 46 41.16 6.61 38.15
CA ALA A 46 41.60 7.69 37.28
C ALA A 46 40.59 8.54 36.47
N SER A 47 40.85 9.84 36.53
CA SER A 47 40.29 10.93 35.73
C SER A 47 40.76 10.94 34.27
N SER A 48 39.85 11.16 33.33
CA SER A 48 40.12 11.96 32.14
C SER A 48 38.86 12.76 31.74
N SER A 49 39.11 13.98 31.31
CA SER A 49 38.19 15.11 31.13
C SER A 49 37.03 14.88 30.16
N ARG A 50 35.90 15.49 30.52
CA ARG A 50 34.71 15.69 29.67
C ARG A 50 35.00 16.77 28.62
N GLU A 51 34.72 16.47 27.37
CA GLU A 51 34.38 17.48 26.36
C GLU A 51 33.04 17.12 25.73
N THR A 52 32.09 18.04 25.87
CA THR A 52 30.79 18.06 25.23
C THR A 52 30.97 18.53 23.79
N CYS A 53 30.59 17.71 22.82
CA CYS A 53 30.59 18.10 21.40
C CYS A 53 29.30 18.86 21.09
N ASP A 54 29.40 20.18 21.03
CA ASP A 54 28.36 21.10 20.59
C ASP A 54 28.37 21.17 19.05
N MET A 55 27.36 20.59 18.40
CA MET A 55 27.19 20.64 16.95
C MET A 55 26.34 21.85 16.56
N ASN A 56 26.96 23.03 16.54
CA ASN A 56 26.44 24.18 15.81
C ASN A 56 27.57 25.19 15.54
N LYS A 57 28.15 25.12 14.33
CA LYS A 57 28.80 26.23 13.59
C LYS A 57 29.52 25.66 12.37
N TRP A 58 28.91 25.76 11.20
CA TRP A 58 29.63 25.75 9.93
C TRP A 58 29.08 26.88 9.08
N ASP A 59 29.82 27.99 9.08
CA ASP A 59 29.67 29.12 8.19
C ASP A 59 30.83 29.12 7.16
N GLN A 60 30.55 29.77 6.05
CA GLN A 60 31.25 29.93 4.79
C GLN A 60 32.78 30.15 4.85
N LYS A 61 33.49 29.51 3.90
CA LYS A 61 34.41 30.13 2.89
C LYS A 61 35.51 29.16 2.45
N SER A 62 35.51 28.80 1.16
CA SER A 62 36.74 28.68 0.35
C SER A 62 36.41 28.38 -1.11
N ARG A 63 36.43 29.43 -1.94
CA ARG A 63 36.63 29.30 -3.39
C ARG A 63 38.13 29.41 -3.64
N GLY A 64 38.74 28.35 -4.17
CA GLY A 64 40.14 28.31 -4.60
C GLY A 64 40.22 27.71 -6.00
N HIS A 65 40.93 28.43 -6.87
CA HIS A 65 41.09 28.21 -8.30
C HIS A 65 41.86 26.93 -8.65
N HIS A 66 41.46 26.26 -9.74
CA HIS A 66 42.38 25.56 -10.63
C HIS A 66 42.06 25.91 -12.08
N ALA A 67 43.03 26.56 -12.73
CA ALA A 67 43.06 26.79 -14.16
C ALA A 67 43.74 25.60 -14.85
N CYS A 68 43.24 25.21 -16.03
CA CYS A 68 44.02 24.51 -17.04
C CYS A 68 43.60 25.07 -18.42
N PRO A 69 44.56 25.44 -19.29
CA PRO A 69 44.34 26.25 -20.48
C PRO A 69 44.09 25.40 -21.73
N THR A 70 43.75 26.09 -22.81
CA THR A 70 43.51 25.62 -24.20
C THR A 70 42.04 25.37 -24.55
N CYS A 71 41.43 26.38 -25.17
CA CYS A 71 40.62 26.29 -26.39
C CYS A 71 40.05 27.69 -26.68
N TYR A 72 40.83 28.52 -27.39
CA TYR A 72 40.32 29.70 -28.08
C TYR A 72 39.91 29.28 -29.49
N GLY A 73 38.64 29.53 -29.84
CA GLY A 73 38.11 29.49 -31.20
C GLY A 73 36.90 30.43 -31.28
N PRO A 74 36.81 31.35 -32.26
CA PRO A 74 35.89 32.49 -32.23
C PRO A 74 34.47 32.16 -32.71
N PRO A 75 33.47 33.01 -32.39
CA PRO A 75 32.06 32.77 -32.70
C PRO A 75 31.74 33.21 -34.14
N SER A 76 30.82 32.52 -34.80
CA SER A 76 30.21 33.02 -36.04
C SER A 76 28.68 33.07 -35.91
N SER A 77 28.14 34.21 -36.31
CA SER A 77 26.74 34.61 -36.21
C SER A 77 25.99 34.39 -37.54
N ARG A 78 24.67 34.53 -37.45
CA ARG A 78 23.64 34.36 -38.50
C ARG A 78 23.84 35.25 -39.74
N ARG A 79 23.74 34.68 -40.95
CA ARG A 79 22.86 35.13 -42.07
C ARG A 79 23.07 34.33 -43.37
N GLY A 80 21.98 33.77 -43.88
CA GLY A 80 21.55 33.84 -45.28
C GLY A 80 22.22 32.94 -46.32
N PHE A 81 21.47 31.97 -46.86
CA PHE A 81 21.20 31.93 -48.31
C PHE A 81 20.00 31.02 -48.63
N LEU A 82 18.96 31.60 -49.25
CA LEU A 82 17.92 30.92 -50.03
C LEU A 82 18.25 31.19 -51.50
N ALA A 83 18.35 30.15 -52.33
CA ALA A 83 18.00 30.18 -53.76
C ALA A 83 18.16 28.78 -54.38
N GLY A 84 17.15 28.32 -55.12
CA GLY A 84 17.30 27.23 -56.09
C GLY A 84 16.10 26.31 -56.23
N VAL A 85 15.05 26.76 -56.93
CA VAL A 85 13.97 25.91 -57.46
C VAL A 85 14.48 25.17 -58.70
N GLY A 86 14.19 23.87 -58.82
CA GLY A 86 14.43 23.09 -60.03
C GLY A 86 13.90 21.67 -59.90
N ALA A 87 12.63 21.47 -60.26
CA ALA A 87 11.98 20.17 -60.30
C ALA A 87 12.55 19.30 -61.44
N LEU A 88 12.79 18.02 -61.18
CA LEU A 88 12.63 16.92 -62.14
C LEU A 88 12.46 15.62 -61.34
N GLY A 89 11.32 14.96 -61.56
CA GLY A 89 10.88 13.80 -60.81
C GLY A 89 11.67 12.54 -61.09
N LEU A 90 11.80 11.73 -60.04
CA LEU A 90 11.94 10.28 -60.10
C LEU A 90 11.34 9.75 -58.79
N ALA A 91 10.20 9.09 -58.90
CA ALA A 91 9.58 8.37 -57.80
C ALA A 91 10.50 7.20 -57.41
N ALA A 92 11.45 7.47 -56.53
CA ALA A 92 12.12 6.42 -55.78
C ALA A 92 11.11 5.90 -54.77
N ALA A 93 10.55 4.72 -55.05
CA ALA A 93 9.82 3.94 -54.06
C ALA A 93 10.82 3.59 -52.94
N VAL A 94 10.89 4.46 -51.93
CA VAL A 94 11.48 4.10 -50.64
C VAL A 94 10.56 3.01 -50.10
N PRO A 95 11.04 1.78 -49.86
CA PRO A 95 10.21 0.83 -49.16
C PRO A 95 9.85 1.50 -47.84
N ALA A 96 8.55 1.68 -47.61
CA ALA A 96 8.06 2.07 -46.31
C ALA A 96 8.55 1.00 -45.34
N VAL A 97 9.70 1.25 -44.71
CA VAL A 97 10.02 0.63 -43.45
C VAL A 97 8.83 1.05 -42.61
N ALA A 98 7.93 0.09 -42.36
CA ALA A 98 6.96 0.22 -41.31
C ALA A 98 7.81 0.52 -40.08
N VAL A 99 7.93 1.81 -39.76
CA VAL A 99 8.31 2.26 -38.44
C VAL A 99 7.19 1.65 -37.61
N HIS A 100 7.42 0.43 -37.13
CA HIS A 100 6.78 -0.05 -35.93
C HIS A 100 7.23 0.96 -34.90
N GLY A 101 6.52 2.09 -34.85
CA GLY A 101 6.56 2.96 -33.70
C GLY A 101 6.25 2.01 -32.58
N GLN A 102 7.26 1.71 -31.76
CA GLN A 102 7.04 0.95 -30.55
C GLN A 102 5.94 1.71 -29.84
N THR A 103 4.71 1.18 -29.94
CA THR A 103 3.59 1.71 -29.20
C THR A 103 4.07 1.64 -27.77
N ARG A 104 4.26 2.80 -27.13
CA ARG A 104 4.68 2.85 -25.73
C ARG A 104 3.84 1.83 -24.97
N PRO A 105 4.44 1.00 -24.09
CA PRO A 105 3.68 0.04 -23.31
C PRO A 105 2.49 0.76 -22.70
N VAL A 106 1.29 0.25 -22.98
CA VAL A 106 0.05 0.85 -22.50
C VAL A 106 -0.16 0.33 -21.08
N LEU A 107 0.50 0.95 -20.10
CA LEU A 107 0.53 0.44 -18.74
C LEU A 107 -0.79 0.73 -18.00
N ILE A 108 -1.20 -0.23 -17.15
CA ILE A 108 -2.22 -0.03 -16.12
C ILE A 108 -1.51 -0.10 -14.76
N ASP A 109 -1.52 1.00 -14.04
CA ASP A 109 -0.96 1.09 -12.68
C ASP A 109 -2.05 0.79 -11.65
N THR A 110 -1.93 -0.34 -10.94
CA THR A 110 -2.90 -0.74 -9.91
C THR A 110 -2.64 -0.12 -8.55
N HIS A 111 -1.61 0.73 -8.41
CA HIS A 111 -1.16 1.31 -7.16
C HIS A 111 -0.84 2.79 -7.35
N LEU A 112 -1.90 3.59 -7.49
CA LEU A 112 -1.80 5.03 -7.73
C LEU A 112 -2.55 5.80 -6.65
N HIS A 113 -1.87 6.71 -5.95
CA HIS A 113 -2.49 7.49 -4.87
C HIS A 113 -3.03 8.85 -5.31
N PHE A 114 -4.06 9.29 -4.59
CA PHE A 114 -4.70 10.59 -4.78
C PHE A 114 -5.03 11.25 -3.43
N TYR A 115 -5.12 12.58 -3.44
CA TYR A 115 -5.30 13.36 -2.22
C TYR A 115 -6.34 14.47 -2.43
N PRO A 116 -7.58 14.25 -1.99
CA PRO A 116 -8.59 15.31 -1.95
C PRO A 116 -8.12 16.49 -1.08
N PRO A 117 -8.50 17.74 -1.39
CA PRO A 117 -8.08 18.91 -0.61
C PRO A 117 -8.37 18.81 0.89
N GLU A 118 -9.53 18.24 1.25
CA GLU A 118 -9.88 17.99 2.65
C GLU A 118 -8.95 16.98 3.33
N TYR A 119 -8.68 15.85 2.67
CA TYR A 119 -7.74 14.85 3.16
C TYR A 119 -6.34 15.44 3.33
N GLN A 120 -5.87 16.20 2.33
CA GLN A 120 -4.54 16.82 2.36
C GLN A 120 -4.38 17.77 3.55
N LYS A 121 -5.42 18.56 3.86
CA LYS A 121 -5.43 19.45 5.02
C LYS A 121 -5.35 18.68 6.34
N LEU A 122 -6.10 17.58 6.48
CA LEU A 122 -6.08 16.73 7.67
C LEU A 122 -4.73 16.04 7.83
N TRP A 123 -4.15 15.55 6.74
CA TRP A 123 -2.84 14.90 6.74
C TRP A 123 -1.72 15.82 7.20
N LEU A 124 -1.65 17.04 6.66
CA LEU A 124 -0.66 18.05 7.11
C LEU A 124 -0.78 18.29 8.63
N GLY A 125 -2.00 18.54 9.12
CA GLY A 125 -2.22 18.77 10.55
C GLY A 125 -1.88 17.56 11.42
N TYR A 126 -2.14 16.35 10.93
CA TYR A 126 -1.86 15.10 11.65
C TYR A 126 -0.35 14.87 11.82
N GLU A 127 0.43 15.07 10.76
CA GLU A 127 1.88 14.93 10.78
C GLU A 127 2.55 16.07 11.59
N ASP A 128 2.08 17.31 11.45
CA ASP A 128 2.55 18.45 12.24
C ASP A 128 2.40 18.19 13.74
N ALA A 129 1.22 17.72 14.17
CA ALA A 129 0.95 17.38 15.56
C ALA A 129 1.89 16.29 16.11
N ARG A 130 2.44 15.45 15.23
CA ARG A 130 3.34 14.33 15.55
C ARG A 130 4.80 14.63 15.26
N LYS A 131 5.12 15.82 14.75
CA LYS A 131 6.46 16.22 14.32
C LYS A 131 7.04 15.25 13.28
N GLN A 132 6.18 14.73 12.41
CA GLN A 132 6.59 13.88 11.29
C GLN A 132 6.88 14.77 10.07
N PRO A 133 7.95 14.47 9.31
CA PRO A 133 8.24 15.24 8.11
C PRO A 133 7.21 14.92 7.01
N HIS A 134 6.69 15.95 6.36
CA HIS A 134 5.82 15.79 5.21
C HIS A 134 6.54 15.19 4.02
N PHE A 135 5.93 14.19 3.40
CA PHE A 135 6.47 13.62 2.17
C PHE A 135 6.32 14.63 1.01
N PRO A 136 7.41 15.11 0.38
CA PRO A 136 7.35 16.19 -0.60
C PRO A 136 6.49 15.87 -1.83
N GLY A 137 6.47 14.61 -2.28
CA GLY A 137 5.67 14.21 -3.44
C GLY A 137 4.16 14.28 -3.19
N GLN A 138 3.71 14.04 -1.95
CA GLN A 138 2.31 14.20 -1.56
C GLN A 138 1.96 15.68 -1.37
N VAL A 139 2.86 16.48 -0.79
CA VAL A 139 2.68 17.94 -0.69
C VAL A 139 2.52 18.59 -2.08
N ALA A 140 3.31 18.13 -3.05
CA ALA A 140 3.29 18.64 -4.42
C ALA A 140 2.24 17.99 -5.33
N TRP A 141 1.39 17.11 -4.79
CA TRP A 141 0.43 16.37 -5.60
C TRP A 141 -0.71 17.29 -6.09
N THR A 142 -1.02 17.20 -7.39
CA THR A 142 -2.23 17.76 -7.99
C THR A 142 -2.78 16.81 -9.05
N ARG A 143 -4.06 16.95 -9.41
CA ARG A 143 -4.70 16.15 -10.48
C ARG A 143 -4.00 16.34 -11.81
N GLU A 144 -3.68 17.57 -12.15
CA GLU A 144 -3.06 17.97 -13.42
C GLU A 144 -1.65 17.38 -13.52
N LYS A 145 -0.86 17.51 -12.45
CA LYS A 145 0.47 16.94 -12.38
C LYS A 145 0.45 15.42 -12.49
N LEU A 146 -0.49 14.76 -11.83
CA LEU A 146 -0.65 13.31 -11.93
C LEU A 146 -0.89 12.87 -13.39
N ILE A 147 -1.81 13.53 -14.09
CA ILE A 147 -2.12 13.22 -15.50
C ILE A 147 -0.90 13.43 -16.40
N GLU A 148 -0.19 14.56 -16.24
CA GLU A 148 1.03 14.82 -17.00
C GLU A 148 2.12 13.77 -16.71
N ASP A 149 2.30 13.40 -15.44
CA ASP A 149 3.27 12.40 -15.03
C ASP A 149 2.89 11.02 -15.64
N MET A 150 1.59 10.66 -15.66
CA MET A 150 1.09 9.45 -16.32
C MET A 150 1.39 9.44 -17.83
N ASP A 151 1.11 10.53 -18.54
CA ASP A 151 1.35 10.67 -19.98
C ASP A 151 2.84 10.53 -20.32
N ARG A 152 3.72 11.11 -19.50
CA ARG A 152 5.17 11.01 -19.68
C ARG A 152 5.71 9.60 -19.48
N ASN A 153 5.06 8.80 -18.63
CA ASN A 153 5.50 7.45 -18.29
C ASN A 153 4.73 6.33 -19.02
N GLY A 154 3.80 6.68 -19.93
CA GLY A 154 3.02 5.69 -20.68
C GLY A 154 1.95 4.98 -19.83
N ILE A 155 1.54 5.58 -18.71
CA ILE A 155 0.44 5.05 -17.90
C ILE A 155 -0.88 5.47 -18.55
N ARG A 156 -1.56 4.50 -19.18
CA ARG A 156 -2.89 4.72 -19.73
C ARG A 156 -3.89 4.94 -18.61
N THR A 157 -3.93 4.01 -17.67
CA THR A 157 -4.90 3.99 -16.58
C THR A 157 -4.19 3.82 -15.25
N GLY A 158 -4.54 4.65 -14.27
CA GLY A 158 -4.15 4.44 -12.87
C GLY A 158 -5.38 4.13 -12.02
N ILE A 159 -5.30 3.09 -11.18
CA ILE A 159 -6.36 2.76 -10.24
C ILE A 159 -6.09 3.50 -8.93
N LEU A 160 -6.96 4.46 -8.64
CA LEU A 160 -6.88 5.36 -7.51
C LEU A 160 -7.15 4.61 -6.20
N SER A 161 -6.30 4.84 -5.20
CA SER A 161 -6.49 4.36 -3.83
C SER A 161 -5.97 5.40 -2.84
N VAL A 162 -6.65 5.56 -1.71
CA VAL A 162 -6.18 6.47 -0.65
C VAL A 162 -4.91 5.90 -0.02
N ALA A 163 -3.93 6.77 0.12
CA ALA A 163 -2.58 6.41 0.54
C ALA A 163 -2.43 6.09 2.04
N SER A 164 -1.20 5.72 2.39
CA SER A 164 -0.79 5.23 3.71
C SER A 164 -0.80 6.29 4.82
N THR A 165 -0.82 5.76 6.04
CA THR A 165 -0.70 6.34 7.38
C THR A 165 -1.29 7.74 7.61
N PRO A 166 -2.45 7.84 8.30
CA PRO A 166 -3.25 6.79 8.93
C PRO A 166 -4.38 6.23 8.03
N GLY A 167 -4.33 6.43 6.70
CA GLY A 167 -5.51 6.25 5.85
C GLY A 167 -6.56 7.30 6.20
N VAL A 168 -7.83 6.92 6.40
CA VAL A 168 -8.91 7.87 6.78
C VAL A 168 -9.09 8.04 8.30
N TRP A 169 -8.19 7.48 9.10
CA TRP A 169 -8.37 7.41 10.55
C TRP A 169 -8.15 8.76 11.24
N PHE A 170 -6.99 9.40 11.07
CA PHE A 170 -6.61 10.71 11.63
C PHE A 170 -7.00 10.95 13.13
N ASP A 171 -7.05 9.89 13.94
CA ASP A 171 -7.61 9.90 15.32
C ASP A 171 -9.07 10.40 15.41
N LEU A 172 -9.78 10.39 14.29
CA LEU A 172 -11.19 10.72 14.16
C LEU A 172 -12.05 9.57 14.68
N GLY A 173 -13.20 9.93 15.25
CA GLY A 173 -14.22 8.96 15.62
C GLY A 173 -14.88 8.32 14.38
N PRO A 174 -15.62 7.21 14.57
CA PRO A 174 -16.13 6.40 13.46
C PRO A 174 -16.96 7.16 12.43
N ALA A 175 -17.82 8.07 12.89
CA ALA A 175 -18.67 8.89 12.01
C ALA A 175 -17.85 9.78 11.08
N GLU A 176 -16.82 10.43 11.61
CA GLU A 176 -16.02 11.41 10.86
C GLU A 176 -15.01 10.72 9.94
N ALA A 177 -14.42 9.59 10.36
CA ALA A 177 -13.63 8.74 9.48
C ALA A 177 -14.47 8.16 8.32
N GLY A 178 -15.73 7.80 8.59
CA GLY A 178 -16.69 7.38 7.55
C GLY A 178 -17.04 8.49 6.56
N ARG A 179 -17.29 9.71 7.06
CA ARG A 179 -17.53 10.91 6.22
C ARG A 179 -16.32 11.22 5.34
N LEU A 180 -15.11 11.13 5.89
CA LEU A 180 -13.88 11.35 5.13
C LEU A 180 -13.67 10.28 4.06
N ALA A 181 -13.95 9.01 4.37
CA ALA A 181 -13.91 7.93 3.38
C ALA A 181 -14.84 8.23 2.20
N ARG A 182 -16.09 8.62 2.48
CA ARG A 182 -17.07 9.04 1.47
C ARG A 182 -16.53 10.18 0.60
N ALA A 183 -16.01 11.24 1.23
CA ALA A 183 -15.48 12.40 0.51
C ALA A 183 -14.30 12.03 -0.40
N CYS A 184 -13.44 11.11 0.04
CA CYS A 184 -12.34 10.60 -0.80
C CYS A 184 -12.88 9.80 -1.99
N ASN A 185 -13.85 8.91 -1.75
CA ASN A 185 -14.44 8.08 -2.80
C ASN A 185 -15.16 8.93 -3.86
N GLU A 186 -15.92 9.94 -3.44
CA GLU A 186 -16.60 10.87 -4.35
C GLU A 186 -15.61 11.69 -5.17
N TYR A 187 -14.53 12.19 -4.55
CA TYR A 187 -13.48 12.91 -5.25
C TYR A 187 -12.77 12.06 -6.32
N ALA A 188 -12.53 10.77 -6.05
CA ALA A 188 -11.99 9.87 -7.05
C ALA A 188 -13.00 9.51 -8.15
N ALA A 189 -14.28 9.36 -7.81
CA ALA A 189 -15.34 9.17 -8.79
C ALA A 189 -15.47 10.38 -9.73
N ASP A 190 -15.29 11.60 -9.21
CA ASP A 190 -15.19 12.82 -10.02
C ASP A 190 -14.02 12.73 -11.01
N MET A 191 -12.83 12.31 -10.55
CA MET A 191 -11.67 12.12 -11.44
C MET A 191 -11.94 11.09 -12.54
N MET A 192 -12.61 9.98 -12.22
CA MET A 192 -13.00 8.96 -13.20
C MET A 192 -13.98 9.51 -14.25
N ARG A 193 -14.94 10.32 -13.83
CA ARG A 193 -15.93 10.97 -14.72
C ARG A 193 -15.26 12.02 -15.61
N ASP A 194 -14.41 12.85 -15.04
CA ASP A 194 -13.79 13.99 -15.72
C ASP A 194 -12.70 13.52 -16.71
N HIS A 195 -12.12 12.33 -16.50
CA HIS A 195 -11.12 11.72 -17.39
C HIS A 195 -11.44 10.23 -17.71
N PRO A 196 -12.46 9.97 -18.56
CA PRO A 196 -12.86 8.61 -18.89
C PRO A 196 -11.69 7.75 -19.42
N GLY A 197 -11.54 6.55 -18.88
CA GLY A 197 -10.46 5.61 -19.24
C GLY A 197 -9.09 5.89 -18.61
N ARG A 198 -8.87 7.07 -18.01
CA ARG A 198 -7.61 7.41 -17.33
C ARG A 198 -7.55 6.89 -15.90
N PHE A 199 -8.70 6.73 -15.24
CA PHE A 199 -8.75 6.33 -13.84
C PHE A 199 -9.68 5.14 -13.57
N GLY A 200 -9.32 4.40 -12.53
CA GLY A 200 -10.23 3.54 -11.78
C GLY A 200 -10.17 3.81 -10.30
N LEU A 201 -10.95 3.07 -9.51
CA LEU A 201 -11.06 3.32 -8.07
C LEU A 201 -11.13 2.03 -7.27
N PHE A 202 -10.19 1.90 -6.33
CA PHE A 202 -10.32 1.07 -5.15
C PHE A 202 -10.83 1.95 -4.00
N ALA A 203 -12.15 1.93 -3.77
CA ALA A 203 -12.81 2.81 -2.81
C ALA A 203 -12.35 2.49 -1.38
N THR A 204 -12.00 3.53 -0.63
CA THR A 204 -11.48 3.39 0.74
C THR A 204 -12.62 3.17 1.74
N LEU A 205 -12.34 2.45 2.83
CA LEU A 205 -13.27 2.19 3.92
C LEU A 205 -12.65 2.55 5.28
N SER A 206 -13.48 3.06 6.19
CA SER A 206 -13.08 3.41 7.56
C SER A 206 -12.86 2.19 8.46
N MET A 207 -13.69 1.14 8.30
CA MET A 207 -13.66 -0.10 9.10
C MET A 207 -13.80 0.08 10.63
N GLN A 208 -13.99 1.31 11.14
CA GLN A 208 -14.22 1.58 12.56
C GLN A 208 -15.63 1.20 13.03
N ASP A 209 -16.60 1.22 12.11
CA ASP A 209 -18.00 0.87 12.34
C ASP A 209 -18.44 -0.03 11.17
N VAL A 210 -18.81 -1.28 11.48
CA VAL A 210 -19.13 -2.30 10.47
C VAL A 210 -20.40 -1.93 9.69
N ASP A 211 -21.43 -1.43 10.35
CA ASP A 211 -22.69 -1.09 9.70
C ASP A 211 -22.53 0.11 8.75
N ALA A 212 -21.77 1.12 9.19
CA ALA A 212 -21.39 2.24 8.33
C ALA A 212 -20.52 1.79 7.15
N THR A 213 -19.62 0.85 7.38
CA THR A 213 -18.75 0.28 6.34
C THR A 213 -19.56 -0.48 5.29
N LEU A 214 -20.56 -1.28 5.70
CA LEU A 214 -21.43 -2.00 4.76
C LEU A 214 -22.25 -1.05 3.89
N ARG A 215 -22.77 0.05 4.46
CA ARG A 215 -23.45 1.10 3.68
C ARG A 215 -22.51 1.81 2.71
N GLU A 216 -21.24 1.98 3.08
CA GLU A 216 -20.24 2.57 2.19
C GLU A 216 -19.87 1.62 1.04
N ILE A 217 -19.79 0.31 1.29
CA ILE A 217 -19.59 -0.70 0.24
C ILE A 217 -20.73 -0.65 -0.79
N GLU A 218 -21.98 -0.61 -0.31
CA GLU A 218 -23.15 -0.44 -1.18
C GLU A 218 -23.01 0.83 -2.02
N TYR A 219 -22.73 1.98 -1.39
CA TYR A 219 -22.59 3.24 -2.11
C TYR A 219 -21.44 3.24 -3.13
N ALA A 220 -20.28 2.71 -2.75
CA ALA A 220 -19.10 2.66 -3.61
C ALA A 220 -19.36 1.85 -4.90
N PHE A 221 -19.97 0.67 -4.77
CA PHE A 221 -20.26 -0.16 -5.95
C PHE A 221 -21.51 0.29 -6.70
N ASP A 222 -22.59 0.61 -6.00
CA ASP A 222 -23.91 0.76 -6.60
C ASP A 222 -24.15 2.21 -7.07
N THR A 223 -23.53 3.20 -6.44
CA THR A 223 -23.59 4.61 -6.85
C THR A 223 -22.34 5.03 -7.61
N LEU A 224 -21.16 4.91 -7.00
CA LEU A 224 -19.91 5.44 -7.58
C LEU A 224 -19.31 4.56 -8.67
N LYS A 225 -19.79 3.32 -8.81
CA LYS A 225 -19.28 2.32 -9.75
C LYS A 225 -17.77 2.06 -9.57
N ALA A 226 -17.31 2.03 -8.32
CA ALA A 226 -15.95 1.68 -7.97
C ALA A 226 -15.57 0.28 -8.51
N ASP A 227 -14.30 0.10 -8.87
CA ASP A 227 -13.77 -1.14 -9.43
C ASP A 227 -13.49 -2.20 -8.37
N GLY A 228 -13.27 -1.75 -7.14
CA GLY A 228 -12.99 -2.57 -5.99
C GLY A 228 -12.91 -1.74 -4.72
N ILE A 229 -12.43 -2.36 -3.66
CA ILE A 229 -12.23 -1.74 -2.36
C ILE A 229 -10.73 -1.67 -2.04
N GLY A 230 -10.29 -0.51 -1.58
CA GLY A 230 -8.98 -0.30 -0.98
C GLY A 230 -9.07 -0.41 0.54
N LEU A 231 -8.40 -1.41 1.11
CA LEU A 231 -8.29 -1.59 2.55
C LEU A 231 -6.89 -1.29 3.03
N GLN A 232 -6.79 -0.81 4.26
CA GLN A 232 -5.53 -0.80 4.99
C GLN A 232 -5.25 -2.21 5.54
N SER A 233 -3.97 -2.59 5.62
CA SER A 233 -3.52 -3.88 6.18
C SER A 233 -3.95 -4.09 7.63
N SER A 234 -4.15 -3.00 8.39
CA SER A 234 -4.60 -3.00 9.77
C SER A 234 -5.40 -1.74 10.10
N TYR A 235 -6.27 -1.85 11.11
CA TYR A 235 -7.04 -0.74 11.65
C TYR A 235 -6.90 -0.74 13.18
N GLY A 236 -5.99 0.10 13.67
CA GLY A 236 -5.56 0.10 15.07
C GLY A 236 -4.78 -1.18 15.42
N ASP A 237 -5.34 -2.00 16.29
CA ASP A 237 -4.75 -3.26 16.78
C ASP A 237 -5.27 -4.52 16.06
N LYS A 238 -6.05 -4.35 14.98
CA LYS A 238 -6.70 -5.44 14.25
C LYS A 238 -6.20 -5.51 12.82
N TRP A 239 -5.66 -6.67 12.45
CA TRP A 239 -5.40 -7.03 11.07
C TRP A 239 -6.64 -7.63 10.42
N LEU A 240 -6.64 -7.70 9.09
CA LEU A 240 -7.82 -8.10 8.33
C LEU A 240 -8.30 -9.52 8.63
N GLY A 241 -7.48 -10.42 9.20
CA GLY A 241 -7.96 -11.72 9.65
C GLY A 241 -8.83 -11.70 10.93
N ASN A 242 -9.04 -10.55 11.56
CA ASN A 242 -9.85 -10.43 12.76
C ASN A 242 -11.35 -10.71 12.48
N VAL A 243 -11.98 -11.51 13.35
CA VAL A 243 -13.39 -11.92 13.21
C VAL A 243 -14.37 -10.74 13.17
N ALA A 244 -14.02 -9.59 13.76
CA ALA A 244 -14.84 -8.38 13.70
C ALA A 244 -15.11 -7.89 12.27
N TYR A 245 -14.25 -8.25 11.30
CA TYR A 245 -14.40 -7.87 9.89
C TYR A 245 -15.12 -8.93 9.05
N SER A 246 -15.56 -10.04 9.64
CA SER A 246 -16.25 -11.12 8.90
C SER A 246 -17.47 -10.62 8.10
N PRO A 247 -18.37 -9.78 8.66
CA PRO A 247 -19.52 -9.29 7.89
C PRO A 247 -19.11 -8.48 6.65
N VAL A 248 -18.00 -7.74 6.74
CA VAL A 248 -17.46 -6.98 5.60
C VAL A 248 -16.98 -7.93 4.50
N PHE A 249 -16.22 -8.98 4.85
CA PHE A 249 -15.74 -9.92 3.84
C PHE A 249 -16.82 -10.85 3.30
N GLU A 250 -17.87 -11.14 4.07
CA GLU A 250 -19.06 -11.83 3.56
C GLU A 250 -19.70 -11.04 2.42
N GLU A 251 -19.88 -9.72 2.60
CA GLU A 251 -20.46 -8.86 1.57
C GLU A 251 -19.53 -8.69 0.36
N LEU A 252 -18.22 -8.48 0.60
CA LEU A 252 -17.24 -8.37 -0.49
C LEU A 252 -17.11 -9.69 -1.28
N ASN A 253 -17.21 -10.83 -0.60
CA ASN A 253 -17.25 -12.14 -1.26
C ASN A 253 -18.52 -12.32 -2.09
N ARG A 254 -19.69 -11.97 -1.55
CA ARG A 254 -20.97 -12.03 -2.28
C ARG A 254 -20.89 -11.22 -3.59
N ARG A 255 -20.22 -10.06 -3.55
CA ARG A 255 -19.98 -9.18 -4.71
C ARG A 255 -18.84 -9.65 -5.62
N LYS A 256 -18.07 -10.67 -5.23
CA LYS A 256 -16.86 -11.13 -5.93
C LYS A 256 -15.84 -10.00 -6.15
N ALA A 257 -15.74 -9.15 -5.13
CA ALA A 257 -15.05 -7.88 -5.21
C ALA A 257 -13.54 -8.06 -5.38
N ILE A 258 -12.92 -7.06 -5.98
CA ILE A 258 -11.47 -6.86 -5.90
C ILE A 258 -11.19 -6.15 -4.59
N VAL A 259 -10.25 -6.68 -3.80
CA VAL A 259 -9.79 -6.07 -2.55
C VAL A 259 -8.31 -5.81 -2.67
N TYR A 260 -7.99 -4.54 -2.86
CA TYR A 260 -6.63 -4.02 -2.83
C TYR A 260 -6.24 -3.71 -1.39
N VAL A 261 -5.08 -4.21 -0.95
CA VAL A 261 -4.62 -4.07 0.43
C VAL A 261 -3.31 -3.29 0.49
N HIS A 262 -3.40 -2.06 0.96
CA HIS A 262 -2.27 -1.18 1.16
C HIS A 262 -1.78 -1.21 2.62
N PRO A 263 -0.47 -1.26 2.88
CA PRO A 263 0.08 -1.24 4.23
C PRO A 263 -0.02 0.10 4.97
N LEU A 264 0.02 0.00 6.30
CA LEU A 264 0.29 1.09 7.23
C LEU A 264 1.56 0.83 8.04
N VAL A 265 1.97 1.81 8.84
CA VAL A 265 2.84 1.56 9.99
C VAL A 265 1.96 1.22 11.19
N ALA A 266 1.86 -0.07 11.54
CA ALA A 266 1.06 -0.51 12.68
C ALA A 266 1.51 0.18 13.98
N SER A 267 0.55 0.59 14.81
CA SER A 267 0.83 1.39 16.02
C SER A 267 1.76 0.70 17.02
N CYS A 268 1.77 -0.63 17.05
CA CYS A 268 2.71 -1.44 17.85
C CYS A 268 4.18 -1.24 17.49
N CYS A 269 4.42 -0.81 16.26
CA CYS A 269 5.62 -1.15 15.53
C CYS A 269 6.33 0.10 14.96
N SER A 270 5.78 1.29 15.19
CA SER A 270 6.26 2.57 14.67
C SER A 270 7.59 3.07 15.25
N ALA A 271 8.07 2.50 16.36
CA ALA A 271 9.28 2.96 17.05
C ALA A 271 10.19 1.80 17.51
N LEU A 272 10.23 0.69 16.75
CA LEU A 272 11.01 -0.49 17.11
C LEU A 272 12.52 -0.36 16.81
N SER A 273 12.88 0.39 15.76
CA SER A 273 14.27 0.49 15.28
C SER A 273 14.78 1.92 15.36
N VAL A 274 16.03 2.10 15.78
CA VAL A 274 16.69 3.41 15.86
C VAL A 274 17.06 3.88 14.46
N GLY A 275 16.56 5.04 14.06
CA GLY A 275 16.96 5.72 12.81
C GLY A 275 16.42 5.11 11.51
N THR A 276 15.59 4.06 11.57
CA THR A 276 14.97 3.47 10.38
C THR A 276 13.71 4.23 10.00
N PHE A 277 13.59 4.66 8.74
CA PHE A 277 12.34 5.19 8.21
C PHE A 277 11.30 4.04 8.17
N PRO A 278 10.14 4.14 8.86
CA PRO A 278 9.24 3.00 9.04
C PRO A 278 8.78 2.34 7.74
N ALA A 279 8.68 3.08 6.63
CA ALA A 279 8.28 2.51 5.34
C ALA A 279 9.25 1.45 4.79
N VAL A 280 10.51 1.43 5.24
CA VAL A 280 11.52 0.47 4.76
C VAL A 280 11.26 -0.93 5.30
N ILE A 281 10.87 -1.04 6.58
CA ILE A 281 10.72 -2.33 7.26
C ILE A 281 9.27 -2.57 7.67
N GLU A 282 8.63 -1.64 8.36
CA GLU A 282 7.35 -1.89 8.99
C GLU A 282 6.22 -2.08 7.98
N VAL A 283 6.22 -1.30 6.90
CA VAL A 283 5.19 -1.34 5.85
C VAL A 283 5.13 -2.73 5.15
N PRO A 284 6.22 -3.28 4.59
CA PRO A 284 6.22 -4.66 4.06
C PRO A 284 5.86 -5.73 5.11
N HIS A 285 6.30 -5.55 6.35
CA HIS A 285 5.97 -6.50 7.42
C HIS A 285 4.50 -6.42 7.82
N ASP A 286 3.86 -5.25 7.73
CA ASP A 286 2.44 -5.11 8.04
C ASP A 286 1.54 -5.81 7.00
N THR A 287 1.89 -5.70 5.71
CA THR A 287 1.28 -6.55 4.67
C THR A 287 1.47 -8.03 4.99
N THR A 288 2.65 -8.43 5.43
CA THR A 288 2.93 -9.83 5.78
C THR A 288 2.06 -10.32 6.95
N ARG A 289 1.87 -9.48 7.98
CA ARG A 289 0.99 -9.77 9.12
C ARG A 289 -0.45 -9.93 8.67
N THR A 290 -0.95 -9.05 7.80
CA THR A 290 -2.34 -9.14 7.33
C THR A 290 -2.61 -10.37 6.47
N VAL A 291 -1.71 -10.69 5.53
CA VAL A 291 -1.81 -11.90 4.70
C VAL A 291 -1.79 -13.16 5.57
N THR A 292 -0.87 -13.22 6.53
CA THR A 292 -0.79 -14.36 7.47
C THR A 292 -2.03 -14.44 8.35
N SER A 293 -2.56 -13.30 8.81
CA SER A 293 -3.78 -13.23 9.62
C SER A 293 -5.00 -13.74 8.85
N LEU A 294 -5.18 -13.31 7.59
CA LEU A 294 -6.27 -13.77 6.71
C LEU A 294 -6.17 -15.26 6.38
N LEU A 295 -4.95 -15.77 6.20
CA LEU A 295 -4.69 -17.19 5.98
C LEU A 295 -5.06 -18.02 7.20
N LEU A 296 -4.49 -17.71 8.37
CA LEU A 296 -4.64 -18.53 9.57
C LEU A 296 -6.01 -18.41 10.22
N SER A 297 -6.73 -17.30 10.00
CA SER A 297 -8.13 -17.18 10.41
C SER A 297 -9.08 -17.96 9.50
N GLY A 298 -8.60 -18.47 8.36
CA GLY A 298 -9.41 -19.13 7.33
C GLY A 298 -10.28 -18.16 6.51
N ALA A 299 -10.08 -16.83 6.64
CA ALA A 299 -10.83 -15.85 5.85
C ALA A 299 -10.61 -16.06 4.35
N PHE A 300 -9.38 -16.34 3.97
CA PHE A 300 -9.01 -16.76 2.62
C PHE A 300 -9.81 -17.99 2.14
N ALA A 301 -10.02 -18.99 3.00
CA ALA A 301 -10.76 -20.19 2.64
C ALA A 301 -12.28 -19.97 2.59
N ARG A 302 -12.83 -19.13 3.47
CA ARG A 302 -14.27 -18.81 3.51
C ARG A 302 -14.70 -17.83 2.40
N HIS A 303 -13.84 -16.88 2.05
CA HIS A 303 -14.13 -15.79 1.12
C HIS A 303 -13.36 -15.94 -0.19
N ARG A 304 -13.62 -17.05 -0.89
CA ARG A 304 -12.89 -17.47 -2.10
C ARG A 304 -13.13 -16.61 -3.33
N ASP A 305 -14.28 -15.97 -3.42
CA ASP A 305 -14.65 -15.13 -4.56
C ASP A 305 -14.02 -13.73 -4.51
N ILE A 306 -13.42 -13.35 -3.38
CA ILE A 306 -12.64 -12.11 -3.28
C ILE A 306 -11.33 -12.25 -4.07
N LYS A 307 -11.09 -11.31 -4.97
CA LYS A 307 -9.82 -11.16 -5.70
C LYS A 307 -8.89 -10.24 -4.91
N TRP A 308 -8.03 -10.83 -4.09
CA TRP A 308 -7.09 -10.09 -3.26
C TRP A 308 -5.88 -9.62 -4.06
N LEU A 309 -5.56 -8.32 -3.96
CA LEU A 309 -4.38 -7.70 -4.53
C LEU A 309 -3.55 -7.05 -3.42
N PHE A 310 -2.35 -7.57 -3.15
CA PHE A 310 -1.48 -7.07 -2.10
C PHE A 310 -0.36 -6.19 -2.65
N SER A 311 -0.16 -5.04 -2.01
CA SER A 311 0.91 -4.12 -2.37
C SER A 311 2.32 -4.69 -2.14
N HIS A 312 3.29 -4.12 -2.84
CA HIS A 312 4.72 -4.27 -2.60
C HIS A 312 5.19 -5.73 -2.69
N ALA A 313 4.77 -6.44 -3.74
CA ALA A 313 5.02 -7.88 -3.92
C ALA A 313 4.52 -8.76 -2.75
N GLY A 314 3.52 -8.30 -1.99
CA GLY A 314 3.03 -8.99 -0.79
C GLY A 314 3.91 -8.79 0.43
N GLY A 315 4.73 -7.74 0.43
CA GLY A 315 5.69 -7.45 1.50
C GLY A 315 6.78 -8.51 1.58
N THR A 316 6.84 -9.23 2.69
CA THR A 316 7.85 -10.29 2.91
C THR A 316 7.30 -11.71 2.70
N ILE A 317 6.04 -11.85 2.24
CA ILE A 317 5.39 -13.14 2.01
C ILE A 317 6.18 -14.08 1.10
N PRO A 318 6.76 -13.64 -0.04
CA PRO A 318 7.58 -14.52 -0.88
C PRO A 318 8.72 -15.20 -0.12
N MET A 319 9.32 -14.49 0.84
CA MET A 319 10.39 -15.06 1.67
C MET A 319 9.88 -15.86 2.86
N MET A 320 8.71 -15.52 3.39
CA MET A 320 8.13 -16.16 4.58
C MET A 320 7.30 -17.40 4.27
N ALA A 321 6.88 -17.63 3.03
CA ALA A 321 6.00 -18.73 2.64
C ALA A 321 6.45 -20.10 3.17
N GLY A 322 7.72 -20.46 2.96
CA GLY A 322 8.29 -21.72 3.46
C GLY A 322 8.30 -21.80 5.00
N ARG A 323 8.58 -20.68 5.68
CA ARG A 323 8.54 -20.62 7.15
C ARG A 323 7.11 -20.82 7.67
N ILE A 324 6.12 -20.13 7.09
CA ILE A 324 4.71 -20.29 7.45
C ILE A 324 4.30 -21.75 7.26
N ASN A 325 4.70 -22.36 6.13
CA ASN A 325 4.41 -23.76 5.86
C ASN A 325 5.05 -24.73 6.87
N SER A 326 6.30 -24.51 7.26
CA SER A 326 6.97 -25.36 8.26
C SER A 326 6.30 -25.32 9.64
N PHE A 327 5.70 -24.18 10.04
CA PHE A 327 5.02 -24.06 11.33
C PHE A 327 3.57 -24.54 11.30
N TYR A 328 2.86 -24.35 10.18
CA TYR A 328 1.41 -24.54 10.13
C TYR A 328 0.94 -25.61 9.14
N GLY A 329 1.80 -26.07 8.24
CA GLY A 329 1.48 -27.02 7.16
C GLY A 329 1.21 -28.46 7.63
N ALA A 330 1.54 -28.77 8.89
CA ALA A 330 1.23 -30.06 9.52
C ALA A 330 0.10 -29.96 10.56
N ARG A 331 -0.59 -28.83 10.65
CA ARG A 331 -1.71 -28.66 11.59
C ARG A 331 -2.86 -29.63 11.25
N PRO A 332 -3.49 -30.28 12.24
CA PRO A 332 -4.62 -31.18 12.01
C PRO A 332 -5.80 -30.52 11.29
N ASP A 333 -6.03 -29.22 11.53
CA ASP A 333 -7.10 -28.41 10.94
C ASP A 333 -6.68 -27.67 9.66
N LEU A 334 -5.54 -28.02 9.03
CA LEU A 334 -5.03 -27.34 7.83
C LEU A 334 -6.09 -27.16 6.75
N LYS A 335 -6.91 -28.19 6.50
CA LYS A 335 -7.92 -28.17 5.45
C LYS A 335 -9.05 -27.18 5.71
N GLU A 336 -9.25 -26.73 6.95
CA GLU A 336 -10.26 -25.74 7.30
C GLU A 336 -9.86 -24.32 6.91
N PHE A 337 -8.57 -23.96 7.06
CA PHE A 337 -8.08 -22.60 6.77
C PHE A 337 -7.23 -22.49 5.49
N ALA A 338 -6.68 -23.61 5.00
CA ALA A 338 -5.86 -23.69 3.80
C ALA A 338 -6.11 -25.02 3.04
N PRO A 339 -7.30 -25.22 2.45
CA PRO A 339 -7.67 -26.46 1.75
C PRO A 339 -6.72 -26.84 0.62
N GLU A 340 -6.08 -25.86 -0.06
CA GLU A 340 -5.08 -26.10 -1.11
C GLU A 340 -3.63 -26.15 -0.56
N GLY A 341 -3.47 -26.18 0.76
CA GLY A 341 -2.20 -26.03 1.45
C GLY A 341 -1.72 -24.59 1.47
N ILE A 342 -0.80 -24.26 2.38
CA ILE A 342 -0.36 -22.87 2.63
C ILE A 342 0.18 -22.21 1.36
N GLU A 343 1.05 -22.87 0.61
CA GLU A 343 1.57 -22.31 -0.64
C GLU A 343 0.50 -22.21 -1.72
N GLY A 344 -0.47 -23.14 -1.77
CA GLY A 344 -1.61 -23.05 -2.70
C GLY A 344 -2.46 -21.81 -2.43
N GLU A 345 -2.73 -21.53 -1.14
CA GLU A 345 -3.44 -20.33 -0.73
C GLU A 345 -2.73 -19.04 -1.09
N LEU A 346 -1.40 -19.01 -1.04
CA LEU A 346 -0.62 -17.83 -1.42
C LEU A 346 -0.54 -17.69 -2.95
N ARG A 347 -0.43 -18.80 -3.68
CA ARG A 347 -0.31 -18.84 -5.15
C ARG A 347 -1.48 -18.24 -5.92
N ARG A 348 -2.68 -18.26 -5.35
CA ARG A 348 -3.88 -17.70 -5.99
C ARG A 348 -4.07 -16.20 -5.78
N LEU A 349 -3.32 -15.59 -4.87
CA LEU A 349 -3.46 -14.16 -4.55
C LEU A 349 -2.79 -13.33 -5.65
N HIS A 350 -3.20 -12.07 -5.80
CA HIS A 350 -2.55 -11.13 -6.70
C HIS A 350 -1.59 -10.21 -5.93
N TYR A 351 -0.56 -9.75 -6.63
CA TYR A 351 0.50 -8.94 -6.06
C TYR A 351 0.88 -7.83 -7.03
N ASP A 352 1.06 -6.60 -6.54
CA ASP A 352 1.62 -5.54 -7.37
C ASP A 352 3.16 -5.48 -7.29
N THR A 353 3.78 -4.70 -8.18
CA THR A 353 5.24 -4.52 -8.23
C THR A 353 5.75 -3.25 -7.52
N ALA A 354 4.89 -2.51 -6.81
CA ALA A 354 5.24 -1.21 -6.25
C ALA A 354 6.47 -1.29 -5.34
N ASN A 355 7.52 -0.51 -5.65
CA ASN A 355 8.79 -0.51 -4.93
C ASN A 355 9.41 -1.92 -4.73
N ALA A 356 9.03 -2.89 -5.57
CA ALA A 356 9.47 -4.29 -5.46
C ALA A 356 10.21 -4.77 -6.71
N THR A 357 10.49 -3.86 -7.66
CA THR A 357 11.09 -4.17 -8.97
C THR A 357 12.58 -4.54 -8.94
N PHE A 358 13.18 -4.67 -7.75
CA PHE A 358 14.55 -5.14 -7.58
C PHE A 358 14.64 -6.65 -7.84
N ALA A 359 15.74 -7.10 -8.48
CA ALA A 359 15.87 -8.46 -9.01
C ALA A 359 15.64 -9.57 -7.96
N PRO A 360 16.22 -9.55 -6.74
CA PRO A 360 15.96 -10.54 -5.72
C PRO A 360 14.49 -10.60 -5.27
N SER A 361 13.84 -9.45 -5.09
CA SER A 361 12.44 -9.37 -4.67
C SER A 361 11.51 -9.97 -5.72
N MET A 362 11.69 -9.56 -6.99
CA MET A 362 10.90 -10.11 -8.10
C MET A 362 11.19 -11.59 -8.34
N ALA A 363 12.44 -12.04 -8.20
CA ALA A 363 12.79 -13.45 -8.32
C ALA A 363 12.08 -14.31 -7.25
N ALA A 364 12.01 -13.83 -6.00
CA ALA A 364 11.27 -14.52 -4.95
C ALA A 364 9.77 -14.58 -5.26
N LEU A 365 9.16 -13.47 -5.72
CA LEU A 365 7.75 -13.43 -6.09
C LEU A 365 7.44 -14.36 -7.27
N LEU A 366 8.21 -14.29 -8.37
CA LEU A 366 8.04 -15.13 -9.56
C LEU A 366 8.30 -16.62 -9.29
N LYS A 367 9.05 -16.94 -8.22
CA LYS A 367 9.20 -18.32 -7.76
C LYS A 367 8.01 -18.80 -6.95
N LEU A 368 7.32 -17.91 -6.24
CA LEU A 368 6.13 -18.22 -5.47
C LEU A 368 4.90 -18.35 -6.38
N VAL A 369 4.64 -17.37 -7.26
CA VAL A 369 3.43 -17.26 -8.07
C VAL A 369 3.73 -17.13 -9.57
N PRO A 370 2.82 -17.57 -10.46
CA PRO A 370 2.99 -17.32 -11.89
C PRO A 370 2.84 -15.82 -12.21
N ALA A 371 3.47 -15.37 -13.32
CA ALA A 371 3.41 -13.98 -13.75
C ALA A 371 1.97 -13.47 -13.95
N SER A 372 1.01 -14.35 -14.23
CA SER A 372 -0.43 -14.04 -14.33
C SER A 372 -1.05 -13.49 -13.03
N GLN A 373 -0.40 -13.66 -11.90
CA GLN A 373 -0.83 -13.14 -10.60
C GLN A 373 -0.23 -11.77 -10.26
N ILE A 374 0.64 -11.23 -11.11
CA ILE A 374 1.41 -10.02 -10.82
C ILE A 374 0.88 -8.86 -11.66
N THR A 375 0.63 -7.70 -11.05
CA THR A 375 0.25 -6.46 -11.75
C THR A 375 1.30 -5.39 -11.58
N TYR A 376 1.40 -4.47 -12.55
CA TYR A 376 2.19 -3.28 -12.37
C TYR A 376 1.57 -2.36 -11.32
N GLY A 377 2.38 -1.92 -10.37
CA GLY A 377 2.04 -0.89 -9.38
C GLY A 377 3.22 0.04 -9.21
N SER A 378 2.97 1.35 -9.03
CA SER A 378 4.04 2.33 -8.83
C SER A 378 4.17 2.86 -7.40
N ASP A 379 3.09 2.94 -6.62
CA ASP A 379 3.10 3.65 -5.33
C ASP A 379 3.42 5.15 -5.52
N TYR A 380 2.94 5.73 -6.62
CA TYR A 380 3.02 7.17 -6.86
C TYR A 380 2.09 7.93 -5.91
N PRO A 381 2.52 9.06 -5.32
CA PRO A 381 3.72 9.83 -5.64
C PRO A 381 4.96 9.48 -4.80
N TYR A 382 4.94 8.43 -3.98
CA TYR A 382 6.08 8.05 -3.14
C TYR A 382 7.25 7.52 -3.96
N PHE A 383 6.94 6.81 -5.03
CA PHE A 383 7.90 6.35 -6.01
C PHE A 383 7.54 6.80 -7.43
N SER A 384 8.54 6.71 -8.31
CA SER A 384 8.40 7.11 -9.71
C SER A 384 7.48 6.16 -10.47
N LEU A 385 6.64 6.72 -11.35
CA LEU A 385 5.87 5.97 -12.35
C LEU A 385 6.74 5.20 -13.36
N GLY A 386 8.05 5.46 -13.41
CA GLY A 386 9.00 4.83 -14.34
C GLY A 386 9.57 3.48 -13.88
N GLN A 387 9.01 2.86 -12.82
CA GLN A 387 9.53 1.60 -12.28
C GLN A 387 9.41 0.41 -13.23
N PHE A 388 8.50 0.45 -14.20
CA PHE A 388 8.37 -0.60 -15.22
C PHE A 388 9.67 -0.83 -16.00
N ALA A 389 10.48 0.22 -16.22
CA ALA A 389 11.78 0.11 -16.87
C ALA A 389 12.78 -0.76 -16.10
N GLN A 390 12.58 -0.96 -14.79
CA GLN A 390 13.40 -1.89 -14.01
C GLN A 390 12.97 -3.34 -14.22
N LEU A 391 11.67 -3.61 -14.36
CA LEU A 391 11.16 -4.95 -14.70
C LEU A 391 11.70 -5.42 -16.07
N GLN A 392 11.76 -4.51 -17.04
CA GLN A 392 12.31 -4.80 -18.38
C GLN A 392 13.78 -5.22 -18.35
N LYS A 393 14.54 -4.86 -17.32
CA LYS A 393 15.95 -5.25 -17.15
C LYS A 393 16.14 -6.61 -16.49
N LEU A 394 15.06 -7.26 -16.03
CA LEU A 394 15.13 -8.54 -15.32
C LEU A 394 15.18 -9.77 -16.24
N GLY A 395 15.16 -9.57 -17.57
CA GLY A 395 15.18 -10.67 -18.54
C GLY A 395 13.86 -11.45 -18.62
N LEU A 396 12.74 -10.82 -18.24
CA LEU A 396 11.40 -11.38 -18.41
C LEU A 396 11.04 -11.44 -19.90
N SER A 397 10.20 -12.42 -20.27
CA SER A 397 9.68 -12.51 -21.62
C SER A 397 8.79 -11.31 -21.96
N THR A 398 8.61 -11.02 -23.25
CA THR A 398 7.66 -9.97 -23.68
C THR A 398 6.24 -10.27 -23.19
N ASP A 399 5.82 -11.54 -23.24
CA ASP A 399 4.51 -11.98 -22.76
C ASP A 399 4.34 -11.71 -21.26
N ASP A 400 5.36 -11.99 -20.44
CA ASP A 400 5.31 -11.70 -19.00
C ASP A 400 5.28 -10.19 -18.73
N LEU A 401 6.06 -9.40 -19.48
CA LEU A 401 6.08 -7.94 -19.34
C LEU A 401 4.74 -7.32 -19.72
N ASP A 402 4.09 -7.82 -20.78
CA ASP A 402 2.76 -7.37 -21.19
C ASP A 402 1.69 -7.82 -20.18
N ALA A 403 1.79 -9.06 -19.69
CA ALA A 403 0.91 -9.58 -18.65
C ALA A 403 0.96 -8.70 -17.39
N ILE A 404 2.16 -8.46 -16.86
CA ILE A 404 2.39 -7.64 -15.68
C ILE A 404 1.99 -6.19 -15.94
N GLY A 405 2.41 -5.63 -17.08
CA GLY A 405 2.23 -4.22 -17.42
C GLY A 405 0.77 -3.81 -17.58
N HIS A 406 -0.10 -4.69 -18.08
CA HIS A 406 -1.50 -4.33 -18.30
C HIS A 406 -2.50 -5.49 -18.36
N GLN A 407 -2.19 -6.65 -18.94
CA GLN A 407 -3.22 -7.66 -19.22
C GLN A 407 -3.80 -8.26 -17.94
N ASN A 408 -2.98 -8.47 -16.92
CA ASN A 408 -3.44 -9.00 -15.63
C ASN A 408 -4.37 -8.01 -14.92
N ALA A 409 -4.06 -6.72 -14.96
CA ALA A 409 -4.91 -5.67 -14.41
C ALA A 409 -6.25 -5.57 -15.17
N ALA A 410 -6.21 -5.64 -16.50
CA ALA A 410 -7.42 -5.67 -17.34
C ALA A 410 -8.28 -6.93 -17.12
N ARG A 411 -7.67 -8.07 -16.78
CA ARG A 411 -8.40 -9.28 -16.37
C ARG A 411 -9.06 -9.11 -14.99
N LEU A 412 -8.37 -8.43 -14.06
CA LEU A 412 -8.92 -8.15 -12.73
C LEU A 412 -10.10 -7.20 -12.80
N VAL A 413 -9.97 -6.12 -13.57
CA VAL A 413 -10.96 -5.05 -13.74
C VAL A 413 -11.50 -5.06 -15.18
N PRO A 414 -12.58 -5.80 -15.48
CA PRO A 414 -12.98 -6.09 -16.86
C PRO A 414 -13.30 -4.85 -17.71
N ARG A 415 -13.75 -3.74 -17.12
CA ARG A 415 -13.99 -2.50 -17.88
C ARG A 415 -12.73 -1.83 -18.43
N LEU A 416 -11.55 -2.27 -17.99
CA LEU A 416 -10.25 -1.84 -18.52
C LEU A 416 -9.75 -2.73 -19.66
N GLN A 417 -10.54 -3.74 -20.06
CA GLN A 417 -10.33 -4.48 -21.30
C GLN A 417 -10.69 -3.57 -22.48
N GLY A 418 -9.71 -3.29 -23.33
CA GLY A 418 -9.79 -2.33 -24.43
C GLY A 418 -8.42 -2.02 -24.95
#